data_AF-A0A388LUF4-F1
#
_entry.id   AF-A0A388LUF4-F1
#
_cell.length_a   1.000
_cell.length_b   1.000
_cell.length_c   1.000
_cell.angle_alpha   90.00
_cell.angle_beta   90.00
_cell.angle_gamma   90.00
#
_symmetry.space_group_name_H-M   'P 1'
#
loop_
_entity.id
_entity.type
_entity.pdbx_description
1 polymer ?
#
loop_
_entity_poly.entity_id
_entity_poly.type
_entity_poly.pdbx_seq_one_letter_code
_entity_poly.pdbx_strand_id
1 'polypeptide(L)'
;MIAIWAAELYLDKINRLSLKEHGREGTLKVAGEGAQLNKPTNGEYARTVAAFRDFLSDLKDVLDEATTVNLLASYGRTEELVHFASLKEHHETVIQHYIQRAEAKKALAVLRKPSVSPELQYKFGPSLISLDPYETVEAWISAGSNLNPRRLIPALMRYASTPQPP
;
A
#
# COMPACT_ATOMS: atom_id res chain seq x y z
N MET A 1 0.94 -23.18 -11.87
CA MET A 1 2.24 -23.60 -11.27
C MET A 1 3.42 -22.77 -11.75
N ILE A 2 3.70 -22.65 -13.05
CA ILE A 2 4.87 -21.89 -13.56
C ILE A 2 4.88 -20.41 -13.12
N ALA A 3 3.71 -19.76 -13.07
CA ALA A 3 3.59 -18.36 -12.64
C ALA A 3 4.07 -18.10 -11.19
N ILE A 4 3.89 -19.06 -10.29
CA ILE A 4 4.32 -18.95 -8.89
C ILE A 4 5.85 -19.01 -8.80
N TRP A 5 6.47 -19.95 -9.52
CA TRP A 5 7.92 -20.04 -9.63
C TRP A 5 8.54 -18.78 -10.27
N ALA A 6 7.87 -18.21 -11.27
CA ALA A 6 8.30 -16.95 -11.85
C ALA A 6 8.21 -15.79 -10.84
N ALA A 7 7.12 -15.71 -10.05
CA ALA A 7 7.00 -14.74 -8.98
C ALA A 7 8.12 -14.87 -7.94
N GLU A 8 8.45 -16.09 -7.54
CA GLU A 8 9.54 -16.38 -6.61
C GLU A 8 10.91 -15.94 -7.17
N LEU A 9 11.16 -16.15 -8.46
CA LEU A 9 12.39 -15.68 -9.12
C LEU A 9 12.49 -14.15 -9.14
N TYR A 10 11.38 -13.45 -9.41
CA TYR A 10 11.32 -11.99 -9.31
C TYR A 10 11.63 -11.53 -7.88
N LEU A 11 11.04 -12.19 -6.88
CA LEU A 11 11.25 -11.86 -5.47
C LEU A 11 12.70 -12.09 -5.02
N ASP A 12 13.33 -13.20 -5.42
CA ASP A 12 14.75 -13.45 -5.17
C ASP A 12 15.64 -12.39 -5.83
N LYS A 13 15.34 -12.02 -7.08
CA LYS A 13 16.08 -10.95 -7.78
C LYS A 13 15.97 -9.62 -7.05
N ILE A 14 14.76 -9.23 -6.62
CA ILE A 14 14.53 -7.99 -5.86
C ILE A 14 15.28 -8.03 -4.51
N ASN A 15 15.25 -9.16 -3.81
CA ASN A 15 15.98 -9.33 -2.54
C ASN A 15 17.51 -9.22 -2.74
N ARG A 16 18.06 -9.83 -3.79
CA ARG A 16 19.49 -9.71 -4.11
C ARG A 16 19.90 -8.27 -4.42
N LEU A 17 19.06 -7.53 -5.14
CA LEU A 17 19.32 -6.10 -5.43
C LEU A 17 19.25 -5.27 -4.15
N SER A 18 18.25 -5.51 -3.29
CA SER A 18 18.11 -4.86 -1.99
C SER A 18 19.33 -5.11 -1.08
N LEU A 19 19.87 -6.33 -1.06
CA LEU A 19 21.03 -6.68 -0.24
C LEU A 19 22.31 -6.02 -0.75
N LYS A 20 22.49 -5.96 -2.08
CA LYS A 20 23.65 -5.26 -2.70
C LYS A 20 23.64 -3.76 -2.38
N GLU A 21 22.48 -3.14 -2.27
CA GLU A 21 22.33 -1.74 -1.90
C GLU A 21 22.76 -1.48 -0.44
N HIS A 22 22.21 -2.25 0.51
CA HIS A 22 22.54 -2.12 1.94
C HIS A 22 24.02 -2.45 2.23
N GLY A 23 24.59 -3.45 1.56
CA GLY A 23 26.01 -3.80 1.69
C GLY A 23 26.97 -2.71 1.17
N ARG A 24 26.52 -1.89 0.21
CA ARG A 24 27.30 -0.76 -0.32
C ARG A 24 27.22 0.49 0.54
N GLU A 25 26.07 0.78 1.16
CA GLU A 25 25.97 1.89 2.13
C GLU A 25 26.84 1.64 3.36
N GLY A 26 26.97 0.39 3.82
CA GLY A 26 27.88 0.02 4.91
C GLY A 26 29.36 0.21 4.56
N THR A 27 29.75 0.02 3.30
CA THR A 27 31.15 0.19 2.84
C THR A 27 31.49 1.62 2.44
N LEU A 28 30.53 2.42 1.96
CA LEU A 28 30.73 3.85 1.67
C LEU A 28 30.95 4.71 2.93
N LYS A 29 30.47 4.30 4.10
CA LYS A 29 30.73 5.03 5.36
C LYS A 29 32.18 4.86 5.87
N VAL A 30 32.94 3.91 5.33
CA VAL A 30 34.32 3.60 5.78
C VAL A 30 35.38 4.16 4.82
N ALA A 31 35.05 4.38 3.55
CA ALA A 31 35.97 4.92 2.55
C ALA A 31 35.65 6.38 2.25
N GLY A 32 36.51 7.28 2.75
CA GLY A 32 36.46 8.71 2.47
C GLY A 32 36.46 9.03 0.97
N GLU A 33 35.86 10.19 0.69
CA GLU A 33 35.81 10.97 -0.55
C GLU A 33 36.71 10.50 -1.71
N GLY A 34 36.07 10.09 -2.81
CA GLY A 34 36.75 10.00 -4.12
C GLY A 34 36.31 8.84 -5.01
N ALA A 35 35.08 8.87 -5.53
CA ALA A 35 34.72 8.34 -6.87
C ALA A 35 33.22 8.57 -7.13
N GLN A 36 32.91 9.71 -7.74
CA GLN A 36 31.73 9.84 -8.61
C GLN A 36 31.77 8.69 -9.64
N LEU A 37 30.60 8.11 -9.98
CA LEU A 37 30.30 7.08 -11.01
C LEU A 37 29.73 5.75 -10.47
N ASN A 38 28.53 5.79 -9.85
CA ASN A 38 27.43 4.88 -10.24
C ASN A 38 26.13 5.24 -9.52
N LYS A 39 25.26 5.97 -10.22
CA LYS A 39 23.84 6.17 -9.86
C LYS A 39 22.84 5.26 -10.62
N PRO A 40 23.16 4.05 -11.16
CA PRO A 40 22.17 3.20 -11.85
C PRO A 40 21.44 2.21 -10.93
N THR A 41 21.97 1.90 -9.73
CA THR A 41 21.46 0.77 -8.92
C THR A 41 20.05 0.99 -8.39
N ASN A 42 19.72 2.22 -7.95
CA ASN A 42 18.35 2.56 -7.53
C ASN A 42 17.37 2.45 -8.72
N GLY A 43 17.83 2.80 -9.92
CA GLY A 43 17.04 2.63 -11.15
C GLY A 43 16.77 1.16 -11.49
N GLU A 44 17.75 0.27 -11.35
CA GLU A 44 17.57 -1.16 -11.62
C GLU A 44 16.63 -1.86 -10.63
N TYR A 45 16.74 -1.53 -9.33
CA TYR A 45 15.81 -2.01 -8.31
C TYR A 45 14.38 -1.55 -8.62
N ALA A 46 14.18 -0.24 -8.80
CA ALA A 46 12.86 0.33 -9.10
C ALA A 46 12.25 -0.26 -10.38
N ARG A 47 13.05 -0.46 -11.43
CA ARG A 47 12.61 -1.12 -12.67
C ARG A 47 12.19 -2.56 -12.45
N THR A 48 12.92 -3.30 -11.61
CA THR A 48 12.60 -4.71 -11.33
C THR A 48 11.32 -4.82 -10.50
N VAL A 49 11.12 -3.93 -9.52
CA VAL A 49 9.86 -3.85 -8.76
C VAL A 49 8.69 -3.46 -9.65
N ALA A 50 8.87 -2.48 -10.55
CA ALA A 50 7.84 -2.09 -11.51
C ALA A 50 7.44 -3.27 -12.42
N ALA A 51 8.44 -3.95 -13.01
CA ALA A 51 8.19 -5.13 -13.84
C ALA A 51 7.49 -6.26 -13.08
N PHE A 52 7.78 -6.42 -11.78
CA PHE A 52 7.08 -7.40 -10.95
C PHE A 52 5.61 -7.01 -10.70
N ARG A 53 5.31 -5.72 -10.51
CA ARG A 53 3.93 -5.23 -10.39
C ARG A 53 3.15 -5.44 -11.69
N ASP A 54 3.77 -5.14 -12.83
CA ASP A 54 3.17 -5.39 -14.14
C ASP A 54 2.88 -6.90 -14.32
N PHE A 55 3.83 -7.76 -13.96
CA PHE A 55 3.63 -9.21 -13.97
C PHE A 55 2.47 -9.68 -13.07
N LEU A 56 2.34 -9.14 -11.85
CA LEU A 56 1.23 -9.45 -10.96
C LEU A 56 -0.12 -8.98 -11.53
N SER A 57 -0.13 -7.84 -12.22
CA SER A 57 -1.31 -7.33 -12.91
C SER A 57 -1.71 -8.20 -14.09
N ASP A 58 -0.74 -8.63 -14.91
CA ASP A 58 -0.96 -9.44 -16.11
C ASP A 58 -1.44 -10.86 -15.78
N LEU A 59 -0.94 -11.44 -14.69
CA LEU A 59 -1.25 -12.82 -14.29
C LEU A 59 -2.24 -12.92 -13.14
N LYS A 60 -2.92 -11.83 -12.77
CA LYS A 60 -3.85 -11.82 -11.63
C LYS A 60 -4.89 -12.94 -11.70
N ASP A 61 -5.39 -13.30 -12.88
CA ASP A 61 -6.44 -14.31 -13.06
C ASP A 61 -5.90 -15.74 -13.05
N VAL A 62 -4.60 -15.92 -13.30
CA VAL A 62 -3.91 -17.22 -13.36
C VAL A 62 -3.23 -17.57 -12.03
N LEU A 63 -2.86 -16.55 -11.25
CA LEU A 63 -2.24 -16.71 -9.94
C LEU A 63 -3.27 -17.14 -8.90
N ASP A 64 -2.96 -18.24 -8.23
CA ASP A 64 -3.68 -18.67 -7.04
C ASP A 64 -3.49 -17.64 -5.92
N GLU A 65 -4.60 -17.12 -5.39
CA GLU A 65 -4.57 -16.01 -4.46
C GLU A 65 -3.91 -16.38 -3.14
N ALA A 66 -4.31 -17.49 -2.54
CA ALA A 66 -3.82 -17.94 -1.24
C ALA A 66 -2.30 -18.15 -1.28
N THR A 67 -1.81 -18.81 -2.33
CA THR A 67 -0.38 -19.06 -2.50
C THR A 67 0.40 -17.77 -2.75
N THR A 68 -0.12 -16.87 -3.58
CA THR A 68 0.56 -15.60 -3.90
C THR A 68 0.63 -14.68 -2.69
N VAL A 69 -0.44 -14.59 -1.90
CA VAL A 69 -0.46 -13.81 -0.65
C VAL A 69 0.54 -14.38 0.36
N ASN A 70 0.55 -15.70 0.57
CA ASN A 70 1.51 -16.34 1.47
C ASN A 70 2.96 -16.14 1.02
N LEU A 71 3.22 -16.20 -0.28
CA LEU A 71 4.55 -15.97 -0.84
C LEU A 71 5.00 -14.52 -0.60
N LEU A 72 4.17 -13.54 -0.94
CA LEU A 72 4.46 -12.12 -0.74
C LEU A 72 4.67 -11.77 0.75
N ALA A 73 3.85 -12.34 1.62
CA ALA A 73 3.99 -12.18 3.08
C ALA A 73 5.31 -12.77 3.60
N SER A 74 5.69 -13.96 3.13
CA SER A 74 6.94 -14.64 3.52
C SER A 74 8.18 -13.83 3.15
N TYR A 75 8.13 -13.12 2.02
CA TYR A 75 9.20 -12.23 1.56
C TYR A 75 9.14 -10.83 2.19
N GLY A 76 8.16 -10.55 3.06
CA GLY A 76 7.98 -9.23 3.68
C GLY A 76 7.60 -8.11 2.70
N ARG A 77 7.04 -8.46 1.53
CA ARG A 77 6.73 -7.51 0.45
C ARG A 77 5.33 -6.94 0.59
N THR A 78 5.12 -6.20 1.67
CA THR A 78 3.80 -5.68 2.05
C THR A 78 3.23 -4.71 1.02
N GLU A 79 4.05 -3.89 0.36
CA GLU A 79 3.59 -2.97 -0.69
C GLU A 79 3.04 -3.74 -1.91
N GLU A 80 3.73 -4.81 -2.33
CA GLU A 80 3.31 -5.66 -3.44
C GLU A 80 2.09 -6.53 -3.06
N LEU A 81 2.00 -6.98 -1.81
CA LEU A 81 0.81 -7.67 -1.28
C LEU A 81 -0.42 -6.76 -1.37
N VAL A 82 -0.30 -5.51 -0.94
CA VAL A 82 -1.39 -4.53 -1.01
C VAL A 82 -1.76 -4.21 -2.46
N HIS A 83 -0.77 -4.14 -3.36
CA HIS A 83 -1.02 -3.99 -4.79
C HIS A 83 -1.82 -5.17 -5.34
N PHE A 84 -1.43 -6.40 -5.03
CA PHE A 84 -2.14 -7.62 -5.45
C PHE A 84 -3.56 -7.69 -4.88
N ALA A 85 -3.75 -7.36 -3.60
CA ALA A 85 -5.08 -7.28 -2.99
C ALA A 85 -5.94 -6.19 -3.65
N SER A 86 -5.35 -5.06 -4.08
CA SER A 86 -6.08 -4.05 -4.86
C SER A 86 -6.45 -4.53 -6.27
N LEU A 87 -5.68 -5.44 -6.88
CA LEU A 87 -5.98 -6.02 -8.20
C LEU A 87 -7.12 -7.05 -8.12
N LYS A 88 -7.24 -7.74 -6.98
CA LYS A 88 -8.29 -8.71 -6.66
C LYS A 88 -9.55 -8.08 -6.06
N GLU A 89 -9.61 -6.75 -5.99
CA GLU A 89 -10.75 -5.99 -5.42
C GLU A 89 -11.01 -6.26 -3.93
N HIS A 90 -10.01 -6.76 -3.20
CA HIS A 90 -10.06 -6.98 -1.75
C HIS A 90 -9.83 -5.65 -1.01
N HIS A 91 -10.74 -4.70 -1.26
CA HIS A 91 -10.63 -3.31 -0.82
C HIS A 91 -10.60 -3.18 0.70
N GLU A 92 -11.35 -4.02 1.43
CA GLU A 92 -11.39 -3.99 2.89
C GLU A 92 -10.01 -4.23 3.53
N THR A 93 -9.32 -5.31 3.10
CA THR A 93 -7.98 -5.66 3.61
C THR A 93 -6.96 -4.58 3.29
N VAL A 94 -7.04 -4.01 2.07
CA VAL A 94 -6.17 -2.91 1.62
C VAL A 94 -6.35 -1.67 2.50
N ILE A 95 -7.60 -1.28 2.77
CA ILE A 95 -7.91 -0.09 3.60
C ILE A 95 -7.48 -0.32 5.04
N GLN A 96 -7.78 -1.49 5.61
CA GLN A 96 -7.36 -1.83 6.98
C GLN A 96 -5.84 -1.74 7.13
N HIS A 97 -5.09 -2.26 6.16
CA HIS A 97 -3.64 -2.17 6.16
C HIS A 97 -3.13 -0.72 6.12
N TYR A 98 -3.70 0.14 5.27
CA TYR A 98 -3.32 1.56 5.23
C TYR A 98 -3.66 2.31 6.53
N ILE A 99 -4.79 2.00 7.15
CA ILE A 99 -5.19 2.58 8.44
C ILE A 99 -4.22 2.17 9.56
N GLN A 100 -3.81 0.90 9.60
CA GLN A 100 -2.83 0.41 10.59
C GLN A 100 -1.47 1.11 10.46
N ARG A 101 -1.10 1.57 9.26
CA ARG A 101 0.12 2.34 9.00
C ARG A 101 -0.05 3.85 9.13
N ALA A 102 -1.21 4.32 9.59
CA ALA A 102 -1.58 5.74 9.65
C ALA A 102 -1.52 6.45 8.29
N GLU A 103 -1.63 5.72 7.17
CA GLU A 103 -1.59 6.26 5.81
C GLU A 103 -3.02 6.61 5.32
N ALA A 104 -3.69 7.54 6.02
CA ALA A 104 -5.08 7.92 5.74
C ALA A 104 -5.31 8.34 4.28
N LYS A 105 -4.38 9.09 3.68
CA LYS A 105 -4.48 9.56 2.28
C LYS A 105 -4.54 8.41 1.28
N LYS A 106 -3.75 7.35 1.48
CA LYS A 106 -3.77 6.17 0.60
C LYS A 106 -5.05 5.36 0.80
N ALA A 107 -5.52 5.22 2.04
CA ALA A 107 -6.80 4.59 2.34
C ALA A 107 -7.98 5.32 1.66
N LEU A 108 -8.00 6.66 1.74
CA LEU A 108 -9.01 7.50 1.07
C LEU A 108 -8.92 7.40 -0.46
N ALA A 109 -7.72 7.33 -1.03
CA ALA A 109 -7.55 7.14 -2.47
C ALA A 109 -8.17 5.80 -2.95
N VAL A 110 -8.10 4.74 -2.14
CA VAL A 110 -8.79 3.47 -2.44
C VAL A 110 -10.30 3.64 -2.31
N LEU A 111 -10.79 4.25 -1.22
CA LEU A 111 -12.22 4.48 -0.98
C LEU A 111 -12.91 5.38 -2.01
N ARG A 112 -12.16 6.22 -2.73
CA ARG A 112 -12.67 7.08 -3.81
C ARG A 112 -12.88 6.34 -5.14
N LYS A 113 -12.39 5.11 -5.27
CA LYS A 113 -12.58 4.32 -6.50
C LYS A 113 -14.06 3.92 -6.64
N PRO A 114 -14.64 3.98 -7.86
CA PRO A 114 -16.06 3.69 -8.08
C PRO A 114 -16.45 2.22 -7.82
N SER A 115 -15.48 1.29 -7.84
CA SER A 115 -15.69 -0.13 -7.51
C SER A 115 -15.92 -0.38 -6.01
N VAL A 116 -15.65 0.61 -5.16
CA VAL A 116 -15.63 0.42 -3.71
C VAL A 116 -17.00 0.74 -3.10
N SER A 117 -17.52 -0.22 -2.33
CA SER A 117 -18.80 -0.04 -1.65
C SER A 117 -18.76 1.14 -0.68
N PRO A 118 -19.80 2.00 -0.67
CA PRO A 118 -19.93 3.09 0.30
C PRO A 118 -20.01 2.57 1.75
N GLU A 119 -20.32 1.28 1.95
CA GLU A 119 -20.32 0.67 3.28
C GLU A 119 -18.96 0.70 3.98
N LEU A 120 -17.88 0.55 3.20
CA LEU A 120 -16.51 0.61 3.74
C LEU A 120 -16.18 2.01 4.26
N GLN A 121 -16.77 3.07 3.68
CA GLN A 121 -16.60 4.43 4.18
C GLN A 121 -17.22 4.63 5.56
N TYR A 122 -18.38 4.02 5.84
CA TYR A 122 -18.98 4.09 7.19
C TYR A 122 -18.21 3.23 8.19
N LYS A 123 -17.76 2.03 7.77
CA LYS A 123 -17.03 1.09 8.63
C LYS A 123 -15.71 1.68 9.11
N PHE A 124 -14.92 2.24 8.19
CA PHE A 124 -13.61 2.81 8.49
C PHE A 124 -13.64 4.30 8.81
N GLY A 125 -14.80 4.96 8.68
CA GLY A 125 -14.98 6.39 8.92
C GLY A 125 -14.45 6.88 10.27
N PRO A 126 -14.78 6.22 11.41
CA PRO A 126 -14.26 6.63 12.71
C PRO A 126 -12.72 6.57 12.78
N SER A 127 -12.12 5.53 12.21
CA SER A 127 -10.65 5.37 12.20
C SER A 127 -9.97 6.41 11.30
N LEU A 128 -10.56 6.70 10.14
CA LEU A 128 -10.03 7.69 9.20
C LEU A 128 -10.11 9.11 9.78
N ILE A 129 -11.22 9.47 10.41
CA ILE A 129 -11.34 10.77 11.10
C ILE A 129 -10.34 10.89 12.24
N SER A 130 -10.12 9.83 13.03
CA SER A 130 -9.14 9.88 14.12
C SER A 130 -7.70 10.04 13.62
N LEU A 131 -7.40 9.60 12.40
CA LEU A 131 -6.07 9.73 11.79
C LEU A 131 -5.89 11.08 11.08
N ASP A 132 -6.83 11.43 10.20
CA ASP A 132 -6.80 12.65 9.41
C ASP A 132 -8.24 13.16 9.21
N PRO A 133 -8.74 14.01 10.12
CA PRO A 133 -10.12 14.48 10.08
C PRO A 133 -10.39 15.40 8.88
N TYR A 134 -9.40 16.21 8.48
CA TYR A 134 -9.57 17.19 7.41
C TYR A 134 -9.73 16.49 6.06
N GLU A 135 -8.77 15.63 5.70
CA GLU A 135 -8.80 14.92 4.42
C GLU A 135 -9.99 13.95 4.33
N THR A 136 -10.39 13.33 5.45
CA THR A 136 -11.53 12.42 5.49
C THR A 136 -12.84 13.14 5.23
N VAL A 137 -13.05 14.30 5.84
CA VAL A 137 -14.26 15.11 5.61
C VAL A 137 -14.28 15.66 4.18
N GLU A 138 -13.15 16.12 3.65
CA GLU A 138 -13.04 16.57 2.26
C GLU A 138 -13.41 15.45 1.26
N ALA A 139 -12.94 14.23 1.53
CA ALA A 139 -13.30 13.07 0.73
C ALA A 139 -14.80 12.75 0.79
N TRP A 140 -15.44 12.89 1.95
CA TRP A 140 -16.89 12.69 2.08
C TRP A 140 -17.71 13.78 1.39
N ILE A 141 -17.27 15.04 1.46
CA ILE A 141 -17.91 16.15 0.73
C ILE A 141 -17.81 15.90 -0.77
N SER A 142 -16.63 15.49 -1.25
CA SER A 142 -16.41 15.14 -2.66
C SER A 142 -17.27 13.96 -3.13
N ALA A 143 -17.54 13.01 -2.24
CA ALA A 143 -18.38 11.83 -2.50
C ALA A 143 -19.87 12.06 -2.22
N GLY A 144 -20.28 13.29 -1.88
CA GLY A 144 -21.53 13.65 -1.21
C GLY A 144 -22.84 13.21 -1.87
N SER A 145 -22.85 12.82 -3.16
CA SER A 145 -24.04 12.24 -3.81
C SER A 145 -24.30 10.78 -3.45
N ASN A 146 -23.26 10.05 -2.99
CA ASN A 146 -23.30 8.59 -2.80
C ASN A 146 -23.31 8.19 -1.31
N LEU A 147 -23.20 9.16 -0.40
CA LEU A 147 -23.08 8.91 1.03
C LEU A 147 -24.27 9.48 1.80
N ASN A 148 -24.74 8.71 2.78
CA ASN A 148 -25.81 9.07 3.69
C ASN A 148 -25.23 9.87 4.87
N PRO A 149 -25.49 11.17 4.98
CA PRO A 149 -24.89 12.03 6.02
C PRO A 149 -25.26 11.56 7.43
N ARG A 150 -26.45 10.97 7.63
CA ARG A 150 -26.88 10.43 8.93
C ARG A 150 -25.98 9.31 9.46
N ARG A 151 -25.39 8.50 8.57
CA ARG A 151 -24.51 7.39 8.95
C ARG A 151 -23.08 7.84 9.26
N LEU A 152 -22.73 9.09 8.94
CA LEU A 152 -21.42 9.69 9.22
C LEU A 152 -21.37 10.39 10.59
N ILE A 153 -22.53 10.70 11.17
CA ILE A 153 -22.66 11.36 12.48
C ILE A 153 -21.91 10.59 13.59
N PRO A 154 -22.03 9.26 13.74
CA PRO A 154 -21.33 8.54 14.80
C PRO A 154 -19.80 8.64 14.70
N ALA A 155 -19.27 8.70 13.48
CA ALA A 155 -17.84 8.86 13.25
C ALA A 155 -17.35 10.26 13.68
N LEU A 156 -18.12 11.30 13.35
CA LEU A 156 -17.83 12.69 13.73
C LEU A 156 -17.94 12.94 15.24
N MET A 157 -18.94 12.34 15.90
CA MET A 157 -19.10 12.44 17.37
C MET A 157 -17.87 11.91 18.12
N ARG A 158 -17.24 10.87 17.59
CA ARG A 158 -16.04 10.27 18.19
C ARG A 158 -14.86 11.22 18.21
N TYR A 159 -14.70 12.01 17.14
CA TYR A 159 -13.65 13.03 17.05
C TYR A 159 -13.90 14.20 17.98
N ALA A 160 -15.13 14.72 18.02
CA ALA A 160 -15.51 15.82 18.93
C ALA A 160 -15.28 15.50 20.41
N SER A 161 -15.25 14.21 20.78
CA SER A 161 -14.97 13.75 22.14
C SER A 161 -13.48 13.68 22.47
N THR A 162 -12.59 13.86 21.49
CA THR A 162 -11.14 13.82 21.68
C THR A 162 -10.68 15.24 22.02
N PRO A 163 -10.02 15.48 23.17
CA PRO A 163 -9.58 16.82 23.54
C PRO A 163 -8.60 17.34 22.49
N GLN A 164 -8.93 18.45 21.83
CA GLN A 164 -7.99 19.16 20.98
C GLN A 164 -6.85 19.70 21.86
N PRO A 165 -5.57 19.38 21.60
CA PRO A 165 -4.48 20.06 22.28
C PRO A 165 -4.50 21.56 21.89
N PRO A 166 -4.16 22.46 22.85
CA PRO A 166 -4.23 23.91 22.68
C PRO A 166 -3.28 24.45 21.60
#